data_AF-A0A0P1EU23-F1
#
_entry.id   AF-A0A0P1EU23-F1
#
_cell.length_a   1.000
_cell.length_b   1.000
_cell.length_c   1.000
_cell.angle_alpha   90.00
_cell.angle_beta   90.00
_cell.angle_gamma   90.00
#
_symmetry.space_group_name_H-M   'P 1'
#
loop_
_entity.id
_entity.type
_entity.pdbx_description
1 polymer ?
#
loop_
_entity_poly.entity_id
_entity_poly.type
_entity_poly.pdbx_seq_one_letter_code
_entity_poly.pdbx_strand_id
1 'polypeptide(L)'
;MKILSLCGRFNAILVTAAALLAASFIALPIQAEISAQANIEIEATSDMFGCIYDFPKVRNTFLFHSDPEKLKEAIRIFTDRVPDIEYPVGTVMQLVPFEAMIKHSSADYPDSNGWEFLALDVTAESTTITSRGDHAVNFEGRECLSCHAAGFEYDFVCEKEHGCEPLSIDDEEIAAFQAADPRCTQP
;
A
#
# COMPACT_ATOMS: atom_id res chain seq x y z
N MET A 1 -86.64 -28.12 -26.31
CA MET A 1 -87.66 -27.91 -25.27
C MET A 1 -87.29 -28.76 -24.07
N LYS A 2 -87.15 -28.13 -22.89
CA LYS A 2 -86.88 -28.67 -21.53
C LYS A 2 -85.46 -29.26 -21.29
N ILE A 3 -84.55 -28.68 -20.49
CA ILE A 3 -84.55 -28.19 -19.09
C ILE A 3 -84.15 -29.29 -18.09
N LEU A 4 -82.99 -29.06 -17.41
CA LEU A 4 -82.60 -29.43 -16.02
C LEU A 4 -82.48 -30.94 -15.68
N SER A 5 -81.75 -31.43 -14.67
CA SER A 5 -80.92 -30.86 -13.60
C SER A 5 -80.17 -32.01 -12.89
N LEU A 6 -79.03 -31.63 -12.31
CA LEU A 6 -78.25 -32.23 -11.22
C LEU A 6 -79.04 -33.09 -10.19
N CYS A 7 -78.37 -34.09 -9.60
CA CYS A 7 -78.18 -34.18 -8.14
C CYS A 7 -77.12 -35.24 -7.71
N GLY A 8 -76.22 -34.82 -6.80
CA GLY A 8 -75.54 -35.61 -5.77
C GLY A 8 -74.46 -36.63 -6.21
N ARG A 9 -73.28 -36.70 -5.57
CA ARG A 9 -73.04 -36.59 -4.13
C ARG A 9 -71.67 -35.97 -3.84
N PHE A 10 -71.70 -34.96 -2.99
CA PHE A 10 -70.56 -34.47 -2.21
C PHE A 10 -70.13 -35.56 -1.20
N ASN A 11 -68.82 -35.74 -1.04
CA ASN A 11 -68.23 -35.97 0.28
C ASN A 11 -66.90 -35.23 0.33
N ALA A 12 -66.78 -34.38 1.33
CA ALA A 12 -65.66 -33.49 1.59
C ALA A 12 -64.76 -34.09 2.69
N ILE A 13 -63.62 -33.42 2.91
CA ILE A 13 -62.79 -33.42 4.15
C ILE A 13 -61.86 -34.66 4.28
N LEU A 14 -60.57 -34.58 4.60
CA LEU A 14 -59.49 -33.57 4.67
C LEU A 14 -58.21 -34.36 5.11
N VAL A 15 -57.07 -33.68 5.16
CA VAL A 15 -55.86 -33.99 5.99
C VAL A 15 -54.65 -34.64 5.29
N THR A 16 -53.79 -33.73 4.81
CA THR A 16 -52.31 -33.65 4.93
C THR A 16 -51.41 -34.86 4.59
N ALA A 17 -50.46 -34.64 3.68
CA ALA A 17 -49.04 -34.90 3.97
C ALA A 17 -48.14 -34.04 3.07
N ALA A 18 -47.11 -33.49 3.69
CA ALA A 18 -46.29 -32.39 3.23
C ALA A 18 -45.38 -32.73 2.04
N ALA A 19 -45.06 -31.68 1.29
CA ALA A 19 -44.03 -31.66 0.27
C ALA A 19 -42.66 -32.01 0.86
N LEU A 20 -41.95 -32.93 0.21
CA LEU A 20 -40.50 -33.13 0.36
C LEU A 20 -39.91 -33.13 -1.05
N LEU A 21 -39.68 -31.93 -1.59
CA LEU A 21 -38.77 -31.73 -2.71
C LEU A 21 -37.35 -31.81 -2.14
N ALA A 22 -36.70 -32.97 -2.33
CA ALA A 22 -35.28 -33.12 -2.06
C ALA A 22 -34.47 -32.33 -3.10
N ALA A 23 -34.18 -31.07 -2.80
CA ALA A 23 -33.20 -30.29 -3.55
C ALA A 23 -31.81 -30.84 -3.23
N SER A 24 -31.22 -31.58 -4.18
CA SER A 24 -29.79 -31.92 -4.16
C SER A 24 -28.98 -30.63 -4.32
N PHE A 25 -28.48 -30.10 -3.21
CA PHE A 25 -27.41 -29.11 -3.23
C PHE A 25 -26.10 -29.85 -3.53
N ILE A 26 -25.66 -29.82 -4.79
CA ILE A 26 -24.29 -30.16 -5.15
C ILE A 26 -23.43 -29.06 -4.55
N ALA A 27 -22.80 -29.34 -3.40
CA ALA A 27 -21.79 -28.48 -2.83
C ALA A 27 -20.58 -28.48 -3.77
N LEU A 28 -20.47 -27.44 -4.61
CA LEU A 28 -19.21 -27.13 -5.26
C LEU A 28 -18.23 -26.70 -4.17
N PRO A 29 -17.01 -27.27 -4.10
CA PRO A 29 -16.00 -26.76 -3.20
C PRO A 29 -15.65 -25.35 -3.70
N ILE A 30 -15.86 -24.36 -2.84
CA ILE A 30 -15.27 -23.03 -3.02
C ILE A 30 -13.78 -23.23 -2.82
N GLN A 31 -13.01 -23.37 -3.90
CA GLN A 31 -11.57 -23.17 -3.82
C GLN A 31 -11.34 -21.70 -3.43
N ALA A 32 -11.07 -21.47 -2.15
CA ALA A 32 -10.41 -20.26 -1.72
C ALA A 32 -9.00 -20.30 -2.32
N GLU A 33 -8.78 -19.56 -3.40
CA GLU A 33 -7.44 -19.27 -3.89
C GLU A 33 -6.76 -18.36 -2.86
N ILE A 34 -6.07 -18.98 -1.90
CA ILE A 34 -5.06 -18.27 -1.13
C ILE A 34 -3.97 -17.95 -2.14
N SER A 35 -3.99 -16.72 -2.68
CA SER A 35 -2.82 -16.12 -3.28
C SER A 35 -1.76 -16.09 -2.20
N ALA A 36 -0.88 -17.10 -2.21
CA ALA A 36 0.37 -17.03 -1.48
C ALA A 36 1.17 -15.91 -2.15
N GLN A 37 0.98 -14.68 -1.66
CA GLN A 37 1.96 -13.63 -1.85
C GLN A 37 3.25 -14.23 -1.29
N ALA A 38 4.18 -14.61 -2.15
CA ALA A 38 5.52 -14.95 -1.69
C ALA A 38 5.97 -13.75 -0.86
N ASN A 39 6.24 -13.97 0.44
CA ASN A 39 6.93 -12.99 1.26
C ASN A 39 8.29 -12.77 0.59
N ILE A 40 8.35 -11.81 -0.33
CA ILE A 40 9.61 -11.27 -0.78
C ILE A 40 10.05 -10.43 0.41
N GLU A 41 10.89 -11.03 1.25
CA GLU A 41 11.62 -10.29 2.27
C GLU A 41 12.57 -9.35 1.53
N ILE A 42 12.29 -8.05 1.57
CA ILE A 42 13.09 -7.03 0.90
C ILE A 42 14.09 -6.52 1.91
N GLU A 43 15.29 -7.08 1.94
CA GLU A 43 16.31 -6.58 2.86
C GLU A 43 16.81 -5.21 2.41
N ALA A 44 16.57 -4.17 3.21
CA ALA A 44 17.18 -2.86 3.01
C ALA A 44 18.70 -2.97 3.12
N THR A 45 19.41 -2.72 2.02
CA THR A 45 20.87 -2.70 1.97
C THR A 45 21.38 -1.35 1.48
N SER A 46 22.60 -0.97 1.89
CA SER A 46 23.24 0.30 1.49
C SER A 46 23.26 0.50 -0.02
N ASP A 47 23.42 -0.59 -0.77
CA ASP A 47 23.61 -0.60 -2.22
C ASP A 47 22.33 -0.22 -2.97
N MET A 48 21.17 -0.25 -2.31
CA MET A 48 19.91 0.25 -2.86
C MET A 48 19.90 1.78 -2.97
N PHE A 49 20.74 2.48 -2.21
CA PHE A 49 20.74 3.93 -2.08
C PHE A 49 21.95 4.54 -2.77
N GLY A 50 21.95 4.44 -4.10
CA GLY A 50 22.88 5.12 -5.00
C GLY A 50 22.50 6.58 -5.23
N CYS A 51 22.79 7.11 -6.43
CA CYS A 51 22.39 8.46 -6.78
C CYS A 51 20.86 8.56 -6.89
N ILE A 52 20.23 9.51 -6.18
CA ILE A 52 18.77 9.67 -6.22
C ILE A 52 18.23 10.03 -7.61
N TYR A 53 19.04 10.68 -8.47
CA TYR A 53 18.65 11.05 -9.83
C TYR A 53 18.56 9.86 -10.80
N ASP A 54 19.00 8.66 -10.38
CA ASP A 54 18.82 7.45 -11.17
C ASP A 54 17.34 7.01 -11.23
N PHE A 55 16.47 7.62 -10.43
CA PHE A 55 15.07 7.25 -10.29
C PHE A 55 14.10 8.34 -10.79
N PRO A 56 12.89 7.96 -11.25
CA PRO A 56 11.86 8.92 -11.59
C PRO A 56 11.48 9.83 -10.41
N LYS A 57 11.40 11.13 -10.69
CA LYS A 57 10.94 12.14 -9.73
C LYS A 57 9.49 12.51 -10.01
N VAL A 58 8.66 12.48 -8.97
CA VAL A 58 7.32 13.08 -8.97
C VAL A 58 7.33 14.21 -7.95
N ARG A 59 7.10 15.45 -8.40
CA ARG A 59 7.27 16.66 -7.57
C ARG A 59 8.66 16.66 -6.92
N ASN A 60 8.75 16.53 -5.60
CA ASN A 60 10.00 16.50 -4.85
C ASN A 60 10.48 15.10 -4.46
N THR A 61 9.72 14.04 -4.75
CA THR A 61 10.04 12.69 -4.26
C THR A 61 10.52 11.82 -5.42
N PHE A 62 11.62 11.11 -5.19
CA PHE A 62 12.13 10.06 -6.07
C PHE A 62 11.52 8.72 -5.69
N LEU A 63 11.09 7.94 -6.68
CA LEU A 63 10.45 6.64 -6.48
C LEU A 63 11.21 5.55 -7.22
N PHE A 64 11.43 4.43 -6.53
CA PHE A 64 12.05 3.24 -7.12
C PHE A 64 11.23 1.99 -6.81
N HIS A 65 11.24 1.06 -7.76
CA HIS A 65 10.81 -0.31 -7.58
C HIS A 65 11.53 -1.18 -8.61
N SER A 66 11.93 -2.39 -8.24
CA SER A 66 12.67 -3.31 -9.13
C SER A 66 11.81 -3.82 -10.30
N ASP A 67 10.52 -4.09 -10.05
CA ASP A 67 9.50 -4.32 -11.08
C ASP A 67 9.00 -2.99 -11.70
N PRO A 68 9.18 -2.78 -13.03
CA PRO A 68 8.74 -1.57 -13.72
C PRO A 68 7.23 -1.32 -13.73
N GLU A 69 6.39 -2.37 -13.71
CA GLU A 69 4.93 -2.18 -13.66
C GLU A 69 4.49 -1.76 -12.27
N LYS A 70 5.16 -2.27 -11.23
CA LYS A 70 4.95 -1.78 -9.86
C LYS A 70 5.48 -0.37 -9.65
N LEU A 71 6.58 0.02 -10.31
CA LEU A 71 7.04 1.40 -10.31
C LEU A 71 6.00 2.34 -10.92
N LYS A 72 5.39 1.97 -12.06
CA LYS A 72 4.30 2.75 -12.68
C LYS A 72 3.09 2.87 -11.75
N GLU A 73 2.73 1.79 -11.06
CA GLU A 73 1.66 1.77 -10.08
C GLU A 73 1.94 2.73 -8.91
N ALA A 74 3.13 2.66 -8.31
CA ALA A 74 3.56 3.55 -7.23
C ALA A 74 3.56 5.03 -7.67
N ILE A 75 4.10 5.32 -8.85
CA ILE A 75 4.10 6.68 -9.44
C ILE A 75 2.67 7.19 -9.61
N ARG A 76 1.74 6.34 -10.09
CA ARG A 76 0.34 6.72 -10.25
C ARG A 76 -0.31 7.03 -8.90
N ILE A 77 -0.17 6.15 -7.91
CA ILE A 77 -0.72 6.35 -6.55
C ILE A 77 -0.24 7.69 -5.97
N PHE A 78 1.08 7.94 -6.04
CA PHE A 78 1.67 9.17 -5.51
C PHE A 78 1.30 10.42 -6.32
N THR A 79 1.19 10.32 -7.64
CA THR A 79 0.80 11.45 -8.50
C THR A 79 -0.64 11.86 -8.24
N ASP A 80 -1.54 10.88 -8.22
CA ASP A 80 -2.99 11.08 -8.15
C ASP A 80 -3.51 11.26 -6.72
N ARG A 81 -2.65 11.10 -5.69
CA ARG A 81 -3.03 11.33 -4.29
C ARG A 81 -4.22 10.45 -3.88
N VAL A 82 -4.12 9.15 -4.21
CA VAL A 82 -5.24 8.20 -4.10
C VAL A 82 -5.39 7.74 -2.64
N PRO A 83 -6.51 8.06 -1.95
CA PRO A 83 -6.75 7.57 -0.59
C PRO A 83 -7.00 6.06 -0.56
N ASP A 84 -6.74 5.45 0.59
CA ASP A 84 -7.05 4.07 0.94
C ASP A 84 -6.45 3.02 -0.02
N ILE A 85 -5.33 3.35 -0.67
CA ILE A 85 -4.59 2.44 -1.55
C ILE A 85 -3.17 2.27 -1.03
N GLU A 86 -2.78 1.02 -0.81
CA GLU A 86 -1.41 0.67 -0.43
C GLU A 86 -0.44 0.76 -1.61
N TYR A 87 0.78 1.21 -1.34
CA TYR A 87 1.86 1.11 -2.30
C TYR A 87 2.28 -0.35 -2.50
N PRO A 88 2.75 -0.73 -3.71
CA PRO A 88 3.32 -2.05 -3.93
C PRO A 88 4.49 -2.34 -2.98
N VAL A 89 4.52 -3.55 -2.40
CA VAL A 89 5.67 -4.07 -1.65
C VAL A 89 6.92 -4.00 -2.52
N GLY A 90 7.95 -3.33 -2.01
CA GLY A 90 9.21 -3.02 -2.71
C GLY A 90 9.31 -1.60 -3.22
N THR A 91 8.28 -0.77 -3.02
CA THR A 91 8.36 0.66 -3.31
C THR A 91 9.37 1.30 -2.37
N VAL A 92 10.31 2.05 -2.95
CA VAL A 92 11.27 2.88 -2.22
C VAL A 92 11.00 4.35 -2.55
N MET A 93 11.00 5.20 -1.53
CA MET A 93 10.81 6.64 -1.72
C MET A 93 11.92 7.43 -1.02
N GLN A 94 12.42 8.47 -1.69
CA GLN A 94 13.37 9.43 -1.13
C GLN A 94 12.95 10.86 -1.44
N LEU A 95 12.72 11.65 -0.39
CA LEU A 95 12.53 13.10 -0.51
C LEU A 95 13.88 13.83 -0.45
N VAL A 96 14.80 13.37 0.39
CA VAL A 96 16.15 13.91 0.58
C VAL A 96 17.17 12.77 0.52
N PRO A 97 18.44 13.03 0.16
CA PRO A 97 19.44 11.97 -0.04
C PRO A 97 19.69 11.08 1.18
N PHE A 98 19.54 11.66 2.37
CA PHE A 98 19.90 11.07 3.66
C PHE A 98 18.70 10.43 4.39
N GLU A 99 17.54 10.31 3.76
CA GLU A 99 16.38 9.57 4.28
C GLU A 99 15.73 8.73 3.19
N ALA A 100 15.17 7.60 3.58
CA ALA A 100 14.41 6.74 2.69
C ALA A 100 13.29 6.02 3.44
N MET A 101 12.30 5.54 2.69
CA MET A 101 11.33 4.58 3.20
C MET A 101 11.12 3.45 2.19
N ILE A 102 10.98 2.22 2.68
CA ILE A 102 10.75 1.01 1.89
C ILE A 102 9.44 0.36 2.31
N LYS A 103 8.59 0.02 1.35
CA LYS A 103 7.35 -0.72 1.58
C LYS A 103 7.66 -2.22 1.67
N HIS A 104 7.36 -2.82 2.81
CA HIS A 104 7.37 -4.25 3.08
C HIS A 104 5.94 -4.78 3.19
N SER A 105 5.78 -6.04 3.59
CA SER A 105 4.48 -6.56 4.02
C SER A 105 4.01 -5.79 5.25
N SER A 106 2.70 -5.54 5.37
CA SER A 106 2.12 -4.88 6.55
C SER A 106 2.35 -5.67 7.84
N ALA A 107 2.64 -6.97 7.75
CA ALA A 107 3.00 -7.79 8.90
C ALA A 107 4.41 -7.48 9.47
N ASP A 108 5.32 -6.96 8.64
CA ASP A 108 6.72 -6.73 9.03
C ASP A 108 6.89 -5.45 9.85
N TYR A 109 6.10 -4.41 9.52
CA TYR A 109 6.03 -3.14 10.25
C TYR A 109 4.56 -2.75 10.50
N PRO A 110 3.89 -3.37 11.49
CA PRO A 110 2.44 -3.23 11.66
C PRO A 110 1.99 -1.81 12.00
N ASP A 111 2.82 -1.04 12.70
CA ASP A 111 2.48 0.33 13.14
C ASP A 111 2.55 1.36 12.01
N SER A 112 3.19 1.01 10.90
CA SER A 112 3.38 1.86 9.71
C SER A 112 2.82 1.25 8.43
N ASN A 113 1.93 0.24 8.56
CA ASN A 113 1.41 -0.55 7.45
C ASN A 113 2.50 -1.09 6.51
N GLY A 114 3.62 -1.55 7.05
CA GLY A 114 4.72 -2.14 6.29
C GLY A 114 5.79 -1.16 5.84
N TRP A 115 5.70 0.14 6.18
CA TRP A 115 6.78 1.07 5.88
C TRP A 115 7.94 0.97 6.86
N GLU A 116 9.10 0.57 6.36
CA GLU A 116 10.36 0.75 7.06
C GLU A 116 10.91 2.15 6.74
N PHE A 117 11.19 2.94 7.77
CA PHE A 117 11.88 4.22 7.61
C PHE A 117 13.38 4.05 7.83
N LEU A 118 14.18 4.84 7.14
CA LEU A 118 15.64 4.76 7.16
C LEU A 118 16.23 6.16 7.24
N ALA A 119 17.15 6.35 8.19
CA ALA A 119 18.09 7.46 8.17
C ALA A 119 19.42 6.96 7.61
N LEU A 120 20.01 7.76 6.73
CA LEU A 120 21.19 7.41 5.96
C LEU A 120 22.30 8.43 6.19
N ASP A 121 23.52 7.94 6.35
CA ASP A 121 24.74 8.74 6.15
C ASP A 121 25.27 8.48 4.75
N VAL A 122 25.47 9.54 3.97
CA VAL A 122 25.79 9.46 2.54
C VAL A 122 27.10 10.17 2.25
N THR A 123 28.02 9.45 1.61
CA THR A 123 29.27 9.98 1.05
C THR A 123 29.30 9.70 -0.45
N ALA A 124 30.31 10.21 -1.15
CA ALA A 124 30.46 9.91 -2.58
C ALA A 124 30.71 8.42 -2.84
N GLU A 125 31.34 7.71 -1.88
CA GLU A 125 31.75 6.32 -2.04
C GLU A 125 30.82 5.31 -1.36
N SER A 126 30.00 5.73 -0.39
CA SER A 126 29.19 4.80 0.40
C SER A 126 27.93 5.43 0.99
N THR A 127 26.90 4.59 1.17
CA THR A 127 25.74 4.87 2.01
C THR A 127 25.76 3.96 3.24
N THR A 128 25.48 4.49 4.42
CA THR A 128 25.31 3.72 5.66
C THR A 128 23.93 3.98 6.25
N ILE A 129 23.23 2.92 6.64
CA ILE A 129 21.97 3.05 7.38
C ILE A 129 22.31 3.32 8.86
N THR A 130 21.96 4.50 9.36
CA THR A 130 22.27 4.94 10.73
C THR A 130 21.10 4.73 11.69
N SER A 131 19.88 4.67 11.17
CA SER A 131 18.65 4.33 11.89
C SER A 131 17.68 3.61 10.96
N ARG A 132 16.94 2.62 11.46
CA ARG A 132 15.97 1.87 10.66
C ARG A 132 14.77 1.36 11.47
N GLY A 133 13.67 1.12 10.78
CA GLY A 133 12.44 0.55 11.33
C GLY A 133 11.29 1.57 11.42
N ASP A 134 10.19 1.16 12.03
CA ASP A 134 9.04 2.02 12.36
C ASP A 134 9.39 3.13 13.39
N HIS A 135 10.39 2.88 14.25
CA HIS A 135 10.94 3.86 15.19
C HIS A 135 12.26 4.50 14.74
N ALA A 136 12.57 4.50 13.44
CA ALA A 136 13.76 5.19 12.93
C ALA A 136 13.71 6.69 13.27
N VAL A 137 14.87 7.28 13.55
CA VAL A 137 15.02 8.69 13.92
C VAL A 137 15.58 9.48 12.75
N ASN A 138 14.87 10.53 12.36
CA ASN A 138 15.17 11.41 11.23
C ASN A 138 16.34 12.37 11.53
N PHE A 139 16.76 13.17 10.54
CA PHE A 139 17.87 14.12 10.69
C PHE A 139 17.66 15.21 11.76
N GLU A 140 16.42 15.43 12.18
CA GLU A 140 16.02 16.41 13.21
C GLU A 140 15.92 15.78 14.61
N GLY A 141 16.22 14.49 14.75
CA GLY A 141 16.12 13.78 16.03
C GLY A 141 14.70 13.39 16.43
N ARG A 142 13.75 13.33 15.49
CA ARG A 142 12.36 12.88 15.72
C ARG A 142 12.11 11.52 15.06
N GLU A 143 11.21 10.72 15.62
CA GLU A 143 10.81 9.45 14.97
C GLU A 143 10.09 9.72 13.66
N CYS A 144 10.49 9.04 12.58
CA CYS A 144 9.90 9.21 11.25
C CYS A 144 8.39 8.94 11.27
N LEU A 145 7.96 7.83 11.88
CA LEU A 145 6.54 7.47 11.96
C LEU A 145 5.69 8.55 12.64
N SER A 146 6.22 9.30 13.60
CA SER A 146 5.46 10.36 14.27
C SER A 146 5.02 11.48 13.31
N CYS A 147 5.83 11.78 12.29
CA CYS A 147 5.48 12.72 11.24
C CYS A 147 4.59 12.08 10.16
N HIS A 148 4.80 10.79 9.86
CA HIS A 148 4.07 10.07 8.83
C HIS A 148 2.67 9.58 9.25
N ALA A 149 2.41 9.45 10.54
CA ALA A 149 1.17 8.88 11.08
C ALA A 149 -0.10 9.67 10.67
N ALA A 150 0.01 10.97 10.45
CA ALA A 150 -1.11 11.78 9.98
C ALA A 150 -1.56 11.37 8.56
N GLY A 151 -0.65 10.82 7.75
CA GLY A 151 -0.88 10.39 6.38
C GLY A 151 -1.46 8.97 6.25
N PHE A 152 -2.07 8.41 7.30
CA PHE A 152 -2.56 7.02 7.30
C PHE A 152 -3.55 6.73 6.15
N GLU A 153 -4.40 7.69 5.78
CA GLU A 153 -5.35 7.57 4.64
C GLU A 153 -4.60 7.40 3.30
N TYR A 154 -3.33 7.80 3.24
CA TYR A 154 -2.47 7.74 2.05
C TYR A 154 -1.32 6.77 2.24
N ASP A 155 -1.59 5.69 2.98
CA ASP A 155 -0.64 4.63 3.29
C ASP A 155 0.64 5.20 3.91
N PHE A 156 0.50 6.09 4.90
CA PHE A 156 1.60 6.76 5.60
C PHE A 156 2.54 7.58 4.71
N VAL A 157 2.18 7.85 3.45
CA VAL A 157 2.97 8.71 2.56
C VAL A 157 2.45 10.14 2.61
N CYS A 158 3.33 11.04 3.05
CA CYS A 158 3.05 12.45 3.22
C CYS A 158 3.35 13.29 1.98
N GLU A 159 2.50 14.28 1.69
CA GLU A 159 2.84 15.37 0.77
C GLU A 159 2.14 16.68 1.16
N LYS A 160 2.52 17.80 0.52
CA LYS A 160 1.88 19.10 0.76
C LYS A 160 0.37 19.00 0.55
N GLU A 161 -0.37 19.51 1.54
CA GLU A 161 -1.84 19.56 1.53
C GLU A 161 -2.51 18.17 1.51
N HIS A 162 -1.77 17.10 1.80
CA HIS A 162 -2.27 15.74 1.67
C HIS A 162 -1.67 14.79 2.69
N GLY A 163 -2.28 14.79 3.88
CA GLY A 163 -2.02 13.82 4.93
C GLY A 163 -1.09 14.29 6.04
N CYS A 164 -0.25 15.33 5.87
CA CYS A 164 0.79 15.59 6.88
C CYS A 164 0.95 17.05 7.31
N GLU A 165 1.54 17.21 8.49
CA GLU A 165 2.03 18.49 9.00
C GLU A 165 3.07 19.07 8.04
N PRO A 166 3.15 20.41 7.89
CA PRO A 166 4.20 21.04 7.10
C PRO A 166 5.59 20.60 7.55
N LEU A 167 6.46 20.30 6.57
CA LEU A 167 7.87 20.04 6.85
C LEU A 167 8.53 21.30 7.40
N SER A 168 9.58 21.10 8.21
CA SER A 168 10.44 22.18 8.72
C SER A 168 11.35 22.78 7.65
N ILE A 169 11.44 22.14 6.48
CA ILE A 169 12.22 22.54 5.32
C ILE A 169 11.29 22.82 4.14
N ASP A 170 11.62 23.83 3.33
CA ASP A 170 10.84 24.20 2.15
C ASP A 170 11.32 23.51 0.85
N ASP A 171 10.69 23.83 -0.28
CA ASP A 171 11.03 23.22 -1.57
C ASP A 171 12.43 23.62 -2.06
N GLU A 172 12.90 24.82 -1.72
CA GLU A 172 14.23 25.30 -2.12
C GLU A 172 15.30 24.54 -1.33
N GLU A 173 15.08 24.35 -0.03
CA GLU A 173 15.95 23.53 0.82
C GLU A 173 15.96 22.06 0.39
N ILE A 174 14.80 21.47 0.11
CA ILE A 174 14.71 20.10 -0.43
C ILE A 174 15.49 19.99 -1.74
N ALA A 175 15.30 20.92 -2.67
CA ALA A 175 16.03 20.92 -3.94
C ALA A 175 17.54 21.09 -3.74
N ALA A 176 17.96 21.93 -2.78
CA ALA A 176 19.37 22.10 -2.43
C ALA A 176 19.98 20.82 -1.85
N PHE A 177 19.27 20.12 -0.96
CA PHE A 177 19.72 18.82 -0.45
C PHE A 177 19.85 17.79 -1.57
N GLN A 178 18.87 17.71 -2.46
CA GLN A 178 18.91 16.80 -3.61
C GLN A 178 20.07 17.10 -4.56
N ALA A 179 20.32 18.38 -4.85
CA ALA A 179 21.44 18.81 -5.68
C ALA A 179 22.81 18.55 -5.02
N ALA A 180 22.84 18.47 -3.69
CA ALA A 180 24.04 18.21 -2.92
C ALA A 180 24.30 16.71 -2.65
N ASP A 181 23.52 15.79 -3.23
CA ASP A 181 23.76 14.35 -3.08
C ASP A 181 25.17 13.99 -3.58
N PRO A 182 26.11 13.60 -2.68
CA PRO A 182 27.50 13.38 -3.04
C PRO A 182 27.70 12.15 -3.94
N ARG A 183 26.70 11.27 -4.04
CA ARG A 183 26.72 10.08 -4.89
C ARG A 183 26.41 10.42 -6.34
N CYS A 184 25.85 11.59 -6.60
CA CYS A 184 25.40 12.01 -7.92
C CYS A 184 26.46 12.84 -8.64
N THR A 185 26.74 12.49 -9.90
CA THR A 185 27.72 13.22 -10.71
C THR A 185 27.14 14.43 -11.43
N GLN A 186 25.82 14.46 -11.66
CA GLN A 186 25.00 15.58 -12.15
C GLN A 186 23.53 15.35 -11.71
N PRO A 187 22.72 16.41 -11.57
CA PRO A 187 21.26 16.30 -11.53
C PRO A 187 20.63 15.93 -12.88
#